data_AF-A0A7Z9DX49-F1
#
_entry.id   AF-A0A7Z9DX49-F1
#
_cell.length_a   1.000
_cell.length_b   1.000
_cell.length_c   1.000
_cell.angle_alpha   90.00
_cell.angle_beta   90.00
_cell.angle_gamma   90.00
#
_symmetry.space_group_name_H-M   'P 1'
#
loop_
_entity.id
_entity.type
_entity.pdbx_description
1 polymer ?
#
loop_
_entity_poly.entity_id
_entity_poly.type
_entity_poly.pdbx_seq_one_letter_code
_entity_poly.pdbx_strand_id
1 'polypeptide(L)' 'MMISENSRIRFYLLNGNIVVAEETFTISDLKNYYQQEHQKSRRDREIFINLCLYVWSSSYQGWKVATFDIE' A
#
# COMPACT_ATOMS: atom_id res chain seq x y z
N MET A 1 1.77 -10.73 -12.81
CA MET A 1 2.35 -9.43 -13.21
C MET A 1 3.67 -9.26 -12.46
N MET A 2 4.78 -8.91 -13.11
CA MET A 2 6.08 -8.80 -12.42
C MET A 2 6.19 -7.41 -11.78
N ILE A 3 5.98 -7.33 -10.46
CA ILE A 3 6.14 -6.08 -9.69
C ILE A 3 7.63 -5.77 -9.58
N SER A 4 8.09 -4.66 -10.15
CA SER A 4 9.49 -4.21 -10.12
C SER A 4 9.70 -3.14 -9.04
N GLU A 5 10.96 -2.80 -8.75
CA GLU A 5 11.28 -1.75 -7.76
C GLU A 5 10.77 -0.35 -8.17
N ASN A 6 10.55 -0.15 -9.47
CA ASN A 6 10.02 1.09 -10.06
C ASN A 6 8.51 1.00 -10.34
N SER A 7 7.87 -0.13 -10.04
CA SER A 7 6.42 -0.25 -10.18
C SER A 7 5.76 0.77 -9.25
N ARG A 8 4.83 1.53 -9.81
CA ARG A 8 4.04 2.52 -9.10
C ARG A 8 2.81 1.82 -8.55
N ILE A 9 2.56 2.03 -7.27
CA ILE A 9 1.45 1.45 -6.54
C ILE A 9 0.62 2.59 -6.02
N ARG A 10 -0.66 2.61 -6.40
CA ARG A 10 -1.59 3.59 -5.86
C ARG A 10 -2.40 2.95 -4.76
N PHE A 11 -2.30 3.51 -3.56
CA PHE A 11 -3.15 3.17 -2.43
C PHE A 11 -4.40 4.03 -2.46
N TYR A 12 -5.54 3.39 -2.21
CA TYR A 12 -6.84 4.03 -2.13
C TYR A 12 -7.50 3.69 -0.81
N LEU A 13 -8.21 4.68 -0.29
CA LEU A 13 -9.15 4.49 0.79
C LEU A 13 -10.52 4.91 0.28
N LEU A 14 -11.48 3.99 0.34
CA LEU A 14 -12.82 4.16 -0.20
C LEU A 14 -13.85 4.21 0.93
N ASN A 15 -14.84 5.11 0.80
CA ASN A 15 -16.08 5.07 1.57
C ASN A 15 -17.26 4.98 0.61
N GLY A 16 -17.75 3.76 0.38
CA GLY A 16 -18.64 3.47 -0.74
C GLY A 16 -17.92 3.72 -2.08
N ASN A 17 -18.51 4.57 -2.92
CA ASN A 17 -17.95 4.92 -4.25
C ASN A 17 -17.05 6.17 -4.22
N ILE A 18 -16.73 6.70 -3.04
CA ILE A 18 -15.96 7.92 -2.88
C ILE A 18 -14.53 7.57 -2.46
N VAL A 19 -13.55 8.07 -3.21
CA VAL A 19 -12.14 8.06 -2.82
C VAL A 19 -11.94 9.13 -1.75
N VAL A 20 -11.63 8.72 -0.52
CA VAL A 20 -11.43 9.63 0.62
C VAL A 20 -9.96 9.96 0.88
N ALA A 21 -9.06 9.09 0.43
CA ALA A 21 -7.63 9.34 0.41
C ALA A 21 -7.00 8.50 -0.70
N GLU A 22 -6.00 9.07 -1.35
CA GLU A 22 -5.14 8.34 -2.27
C GLU A 22 -3.69 8.77 -2.08
N GLU A 23 -2.77 7.83 -2.30
CA GLU A 23 -1.35 8.14 -2.31
C GLU A 23 -0.63 7.17 -3.25
N THR A 24 0.35 7.67 -3.99
CA THR A 24 1.11 6.85 -4.94
C THR A 24 2.53 6.69 -4.44
N PHE A 25 3.02 5.45 -4.43
CA PHE A 25 4.37 5.10 -4.02
C PHE A 25 5.04 4.27 -5.10
N THR A 26 6.36 4.34 -5.20
CA THR A 26 7.12 3.23 -5.80
C THR A 26 7.35 2.14 -4.75
N ILE A 27 7.68 0.91 -5.19
CA ILE A 27 8.14 -0.13 -4.26
C ILE A 27 9.35 0.33 -3.45
N SER A 28 10.24 1.11 -4.05
CA SER A 28 11.40 1.69 -3.37
C SER A 28 10.97 2.64 -2.25
N ASP A 29 9.97 3.50 -2.50
CA ASP A 29 9.41 4.40 -1.48
C ASP A 29 8.78 3.61 -0.33
N LEU A 30 7.97 2.59 -0.66
CA LEU A 30 7.36 1.74 0.36
C LEU A 30 8.42 1.07 1.26
N LYS A 31 9.54 0.60 0.69
CA LYS A 31 10.62 -0.02 1.49
C LYS A 31 11.29 0.97 2.43
N ASN A 32 11.38 2.23 2.01
CA ASN A 32 11.97 3.30 2.82
C ASN A 32 11.03 3.71 3.95
N TYR A 33 9.73 3.85 3.69
CA TYR A 33 8.73 4.26 4.69
C TYR A 33 8.33 3.13 5.65
N TYR A 34 8.20 1.89 5.15
CA TYR A 34 7.66 0.74 5.88
C TYR A 34 8.73 -0.36 6.04
N GLN A 35 9.87 0.01 6.61
CA GLN A 35 11.02 -0.89 6.78
C GLN A 35 10.68 -2.14 7.61
N GLN A 36 9.83 -2.00 8.63
CA GLN A 36 9.41 -3.12 9.46
C GLN A 36 8.54 -4.11 8.68
N GLU A 37 7.64 -3.61 7.85
CA GLU A 37 6.73 -4.41 7.01
C GLU A 37 7.52 -5.13 5.93
N HIS A 38 8.56 -4.50 5.38
CA HIS A 38 9.48 -5.15 4.45
C HIS A 38 10.18 -6.36 5.09
N GLN A 39 10.63 -6.25 6.34
CA GLN A 39 11.22 -7.39 7.07
C GLN A 39 10.19 -8.48 7.35
N LYS A 40 8.98 -8.11 7.78
CA LYS A 40 7.87 -9.06 8.06
C LYS A 40 7.40 -9.82 6.81
N SER A 41 7.50 -9.20 5.64
CA SER A 41 7.06 -9.77 4.36
C SER A 41 7.86 -10.99 3.88
N ARG A 42 9.04 -11.26 4.47
CA ARG A 42 9.95 -12.36 4.04
C ARG A 42 10.29 -12.30 2.55
N ARG A 43 10.40 -11.09 1.98
CA ARG A 43 10.67 -10.79 0.56
C ARG A 43 9.53 -11.11 -0.40
N ASP A 44 8.35 -11.47 0.11
CA ASP A 44 7.14 -11.57 -0.70
C ASP A 44 6.58 -10.18 -0.97
N ARG A 45 6.46 -9.81 -2.25
CA ARG A 45 6.04 -8.47 -2.66
C ARG A 45 4.56 -8.22 -2.40
N GLU A 46 3.71 -9.22 -2.62
CA GLU A 46 2.26 -9.05 -2.40
C GLU A 46 1.96 -8.93 -0.91
N ILE A 47 2.61 -9.75 -0.08
CA ILE A 47 2.51 -9.63 1.38
C ILE A 47 3.03 -8.26 1.83
N PHE A 48 4.18 -7.82 1.29
CA PHE A 48 4.75 -6.52 1.63
C PHE A 48 3.78 -5.37 1.34
N ILE A 49 3.21 -5.32 0.13
CA ILE A 49 2.28 -4.25 -0.28
C ILE A 49 1.04 -4.25 0.61
N ASN A 50 0.48 -5.43 0.92
CA ASN A 50 -0.68 -5.54 1.81
C ASN A 50 -0.37 -5.06 3.24
N LEU A 51 0.81 -5.38 3.78
CA LEU A 51 1.24 -4.87 5.08
C LEU A 51 1.38 -3.35 5.08
N CYS A 52 1.97 -2.77 4.04
CA CYS A 52 2.07 -1.33 3.87
C CYS A 52 0.68 -0.67 3.78
N LEU A 53 -0.23 -1.24 2.99
CA LEU A 53 -1.60 -0.74 2.85
C LEU A 53 -2.35 -0.78 4.18
N TYR A 54 -2.17 -1.85 4.96
CA TYR A 54 -2.76 -1.96 6.30
C TYR A 54 -2.27 -0.85 7.23
N VAL A 55 -0.94 -0.62 7.29
CA VAL A 55 -0.38 0.43 8.15
C VAL A 55 -0.82 1.82 7.68
N TRP A 56 -0.73 2.10 6.38
CA TRP A 56 -1.16 3.36 5.78
C TRP A 56 -2.62 3.67 6.09
N SER A 57 -3.52 2.73 5.82
CA SER A 57 -4.96 2.90 6.04
C SER A 57 -5.35 3.01 7.52
N SER A 58 -4.58 2.38 8.42
CA SER A 58 -4.82 2.47 9.88
C SER A 58 -4.64 3.87 10.45
N SER A 59 -3.97 4.78 9.72
CA SER A 59 -3.85 6.20 10.12
C SER A 59 -5.16 7.00 9.96
N TYR A 60 -6.16 6.44 9.26
CA TYR A 60 -7.42 7.09 8.98
C TYR A 60 -8.55 6.53 9.85
N GLN A 61 -9.36 7.42 10.45
CA GLN A 61 -10.53 7.02 11.26
C GLN A 61 -11.77 6.72 10.41
N GLY A 62 -12.65 5.83 10.89
CA GLY A 62 -13.95 5.51 10.28
C GLY A 62 -13.97 4.24 9.42
N TRP A 63 -15.17 3.71 9.13
CA TRP A 63 -15.33 2.49 8.33
C TRP A 63 -15.05 2.78 6.85
N LYS A 64 -13.98 2.18 6.31
CA LYS A 64 -13.46 2.43 4.97
C LYS A 64 -12.85 1.15 4.40
N VAL A 65 -12.81 1.04 3.07
CA VAL A 65 -12.15 -0.06 2.36
C VAL A 65 -10.81 0.43 1.84
N ALA A 66 -9.73 -0.20 2.28
CA ALA A 66 -8.40 0.05 1.73
C ALA A 66 -8.15 -0.90 0.56
N THR A 67 -7.67 -0.38 -0.57
CA THR A 67 -7.29 -1.19 -1.74
C THR A 67 -6.10 -0.56 -2.44
N PHE A 68 -5.48 -1.29 -3.36
CA PHE A 68 -4.42 -0.75 -4.21
C PHE A 68 -4.57 -1.23 -5.65
N ASP A 69 -3.96 -0.48 -6.58
CA ASP A 69 -3.64 -0.97 -7.92
C ASP A 69 -2.14 -0.80 -8.21
N ILE A 70 -1.71 -1.42 -9.29
CA ILE A 70 -0.35 -1.31 -9.81
C ILE A 70 -0.48 -0.71 -11.21
N GLU A 71 0.14 0.45 -11.41
CA GLU A 71 0.20 1.14 -12.71
C GLU A 71 1.12 0.42 -13.70
#